data_AF-A0A3C0GGJ6-F1
#
_entry.id   AF-A0A3C0GGJ6-F1
#
_cell.length_a   1.000
_cell.length_b   1.000
_cell.length_c   1.000
_cell.angle_alpha   90.00
_cell.angle_beta   90.00
_cell.angle_gamma   90.00
#
_symmetry.space_group_name_H-M   'P 1'
#
loop_
_entity.id
_entity.type
_entity.pdbx_description
1 polymer ?
#
loop_
_entity_poly.entity_id
_entity_poly.type
_entity_poly.pdbx_seq_one_letter_code
_entity_poly.pdbx_strand_id
1 'polypeptide(L)' 'MFLCLGRHLLMNTTDLLNQIKKNLQKKKLQIATDMADGRMSDFNSYHKYVGLAQGLEDACGVIDDTLKQINEGDE' A
#
# COMPACT_ATOMS: atom_id res chain seq x y z
N MET A 1 -37.60 2.50 -14.89
CA MET A 1 -36.43 3.39 -14.80
C MET A 1 -35.99 3.39 -13.34
N PHE A 2 -35.14 2.43 -12.96
CA PHE A 2 -34.68 2.30 -11.57
C PHE A 2 -33.49 3.23 -11.36
N LEU A 3 -33.67 4.17 -10.43
CA LEU A 3 -32.72 5.20 -10.08
C LEU A 3 -31.43 4.57 -9.54
N CYS A 4 -30.30 4.94 -10.15
CA CYS A 4 -28.95 4.75 -9.64
C CYS A 4 -28.83 5.43 -8.26
N LEU A 5 -29.03 4.68 -7.18
CA LEU A 5 -28.53 5.08 -5.88
C LEU A 5 -27.05 4.74 -5.84
N GLY A 6 -26.25 5.72 -6.27
CA GLY A 6 -24.80 5.71 -6.18
C GLY A 6 -24.38 5.33 -4.77
N ARG A 7 -23.63 4.23 -4.69
CA ARG A 7 -23.00 3.73 -3.48
C ARG A 7 -21.91 4.72 -3.07
N HIS A 8 -22.30 5.83 -2.43
CA HIS A 8 -21.36 6.69 -1.73
C HIS A 8 -21.01 5.95 -0.44
N LEU A 9 -20.04 5.03 -0.52
CA LEU A 9 -19.41 4.44 0.65
C LEU A 9 -18.79 5.60 1.43
N LEU A 10 -19.36 5.93 2.59
CA LEU A 10 -18.70 6.75 3.61
C LEU A 10 -17.42 6.01 3.96
N MET A 11 -16.31 6.45 3.38
CA MET A 11 -15.00 5.90 3.69
C MET A 11 -14.61 6.40 5.07
N ASN A 12 -14.50 5.49 6.03
CA ASN A 12 -13.98 5.85 7.35
C ASN A 12 -12.43 5.84 7.34
N THR A 13 -11.82 6.28 8.43
CA THR A 13 -10.36 6.37 8.56
C THR A 13 -9.69 5.00 8.37
N THR A 14 -10.29 3.94 8.91
CA THR A 14 -9.82 2.55 8.80
C THR A 14 -9.89 2.05 7.36
N ASP A 15 -10.95 2.39 6.62
CA ASP A 15 -11.10 2.06 5.20
C ASP A 15 -10.04 2.77 4.35
N LEU A 16 -9.80 4.06 4.62
CA LEU A 16 -8.76 4.85 3.94
C LEU A 16 -7.36 4.26 4.20
N LEU A 17 -7.04 3.95 5.46
CA LEU A 17 -5.74 3.35 5.82
C LEU A 17 -5.53 2.00 5.13
N ASN A 18 -6.56 1.15 5.10
CA ASN A 18 -6.53 -0.11 4.36
C ASN A 18 -6.36 0.10 2.85
N GLN A 19 -6.99 1.13 2.27
CA GLN A 19 -6.82 1.46 0.86
C GLN A 19 -5.40 1.94 0.55
N ILE A 20 -4.82 2.79 1.40
CA ILE A 20 -3.44 3.24 1.27
C ILE A 20 -2.50 2.04 1.34
N LYS A 21 -2.67 1.14 2.33
CA LYS A 21 -1.87 -0.09 2.45
C LYS A 21 -1.91 -0.92 1.17
N LYS A 22 -3.10 -1.16 0.60
CA LYS A 22 -3.25 -1.89 -0.68
C LYS A 22 -2.50 -1.22 -1.83
N ASN A 23 -2.53 0.10 -1.91
CA ASN A 23 -1.82 0.85 -2.94
C ASN A 23 -0.29 0.72 -2.78
N LEU A 24 0.23 0.75 -1.56
CA LEU A 24 1.65 0.55 -1.27
C LEU A 24 2.10 -0.87 -1.64
N GLN A 25 1.33 -1.89 -1.27
CA GLN A 25 1.59 -3.28 -1.63
C GLN A 25 1.62 -3.49 -3.15
N LYS A 26 0.68 -2.87 -3.88
CA LYS A 26 0.66 -2.91 -5.35
C LYS A 26 1.92 -2.30 -5.96
N LYS A 27 2.39 -1.18 -5.41
CA LYS A 27 3.63 -0.54 -5.87
C LYS A 27 4.86 -1.39 -5.58
N LYS A 28 4.91 -2.05 -4.41
CA LYS A 28 5.98 -3.00 -4.06
C LYS A 28 6.02 -4.17 -5.04
N LEU A 29 4.86 -4.74 -5.38
CA LEU A 29 4.77 -5.82 -6.37
C LEU A 29 5.26 -5.37 -7.75
N GLN A 30 4.89 -4.16 -8.17
CA GLN A 30 5.36 -3.60 -9.45
C GLN A 30 6.88 -3.48 -9.48
N ILE A 31 7.50 -3.00 -8.39
CA ILE A 31 8.97 -2.95 -8.28
C ILE A 31 9.57 -4.36 -8.38
N ALA A 32 8.98 -5.36 -7.69
CA ALA A 32 9.46 -6.74 -7.77
C ALA A 32 9.36 -7.31 -9.19
N THR A 33 8.27 -7.03 -9.92
CA THR A 33 8.13 -7.38 -11.34
C THR A 33 9.21 -6.71 -12.19
N ASP A 34 9.42 -5.41 -12.01
CA ASP A 34 10.44 -4.66 -12.77
C ASP A 34 11.87 -5.18 -12.49
N MET A 35 12.14 -5.61 -11.26
CA MET A 35 13.40 -6.26 -10.87
C MET A 35 13.56 -7.63 -11.52
N ALA A 36 12.52 -8.46 -11.51
CA ALA A 36 12.54 -9.81 -12.08
C ALA A 36 12.68 -9.78 -13.62
N ASP A 37 12.04 -8.81 -14.28
CA ASP A 37 12.11 -8.60 -15.72
C ASP A 37 13.50 -8.09 -16.19
N GLY A 38 14.43 -7.83 -15.26
CA GLY A 38 15.76 -7.32 -15.61
C GLY A 38 15.74 -5.91 -16.19
N ARG A 39 14.67 -5.13 -15.95
CA ARG A 39 14.54 -3.74 -16.44
C ARG A 39 15.47 -2.76 -15.71
N MET A 40 16.28 -3.25 -14.78
CA MET A 40 17.26 -2.45 -14.04
C MET A 40 18.62 -2.61 -14.68
N SER A 41 18.97 -1.62 -15.49
CA SER A 41 20.16 -1.62 -16.33
C SER A 41 21.48 -1.37 -15.58
N ASP A 42 21.43 -0.98 -14.29
CA ASP A 42 22.63 -0.71 -13.50
C ASP A 42 22.46 -1.02 -11.99
N PHE A 43 23.59 -1.25 -11.33
CA PHE A 43 23.69 -1.61 -9.91
C PHE A 43 23.11 -0.54 -8.97
N ASN A 44 23.24 0.74 -9.32
CA ASN A 44 22.70 1.84 -8.52
C ASN A 44 21.18 1.86 -8.58
N SER A 45 20.62 1.64 -9.77
CA SER A 45 19.18 1.45 -9.97
C SER A 45 18.70 0.28 -9.13
N TYR A 46 19.34 -0.89 -9.21
CA TYR A 46 18.98 -2.06 -8.40
C TYR A 46 18.91 -1.75 -6.89
N HIS A 47 19.96 -1.14 -6.33
CA HIS A 47 19.98 -0.76 -4.91
C HIS A 47 18.87 0.22 -4.53
N LYS A 48 18.59 1.20 -5.39
CA LYS A 48 17.50 2.15 -5.19
C LYS A 48 16.14 1.43 -5.11
N TYR A 49 15.89 0.47 -5.99
CA TYR A 49 14.63 -0.27 -5.99
C TYR A 49 14.50 -1.24 -4.82
N VAL A 50 15.58 -1.89 -4.40
CA VAL A 50 15.62 -2.66 -3.13
C VAL A 50 15.26 -1.76 -1.95
N GLY A 51 15.89 -0.58 -1.84
CA GLY A 51 15.59 0.38 -0.77
C GLY A 51 14.15 0.88 -0.80
N LEU A 52 13.59 1.14 -2.00
CA LEU A 52 12.18 1.51 -2.15
C LEU A 52 11.24 0.36 -1.74
N ALA A 53 11.56 -0.89 -2.11
CA ALA A 53 10.76 -2.04 -1.72
C ALA A 53 10.76 -2.26 -0.20
N GLN A 54 11.90 -2.04 0.47
CA GLN A 54 12.00 -2.08 1.92
C GLN A 54 11.16 -0.97 2.57
N GLY A 55 11.31 0.28 2.11
CA GLY A 55 10.54 1.40 2.66
C GLY A 55 9.03 1.25 2.48
N LEU A 56 8.58 0.61 1.39
CA LEU A 56 7.16 0.28 1.19
C LEU A 56 6.67 -0.79 2.17
N GLU A 57 7.51 -1.76 2.52
CA GLU A 57 7.18 -2.76 3.54
C GLU A 57 7.08 -2.12 4.93
N ASP A 58 8.07 -1.31 5.30
CA ASP A 58 8.09 -0.61 6.59
C ASP A 58 6.87 0.31 6.74
N ALA A 59 6.49 1.02 5.67
CA ALA A 59 5.29 1.84 5.64
C ALA A 59 4.00 1.02 5.82
N CYS A 60 3.93 -0.20 5.27
CA CYS A 60 2.80 -1.10 5.52
C CYS A 60 2.75 -1.52 6.99
N GLY A 61 3.89 -1.80 7.61
CA GLY A 61 4.00 -2.11 9.05
C GLY A 61 3.47 -0.98 9.93
N VAL A 62 3.86 0.27 9.66
CA VAL A 62 3.36 1.45 10.39
C VAL A 62 1.83 1.58 10.28
N ILE A 63 1.26 1.32 9.09
CA ILE A 63 -0.20 1.34 8.91
C ILE A 63 -0.87 0.24 9.72
N ASP A 64 -0.29 -0.96 9.77
CA ASP A 64 -0.82 -2.08 10.56
C ASP A 64 -0.80 -1.78 12.06
N ASP A 65 0.29 -1.22 12.57
CA ASP A 65 0.39 -0.78 13.96
C ASP A 65 -0.63 0.31 14.28
N THR A 66 -0.83 1.26 13.36
CA THR A 66 -1.81 2.34 13.50
C THR A 66 -3.24 1.78 13.53
N LEU A 67 -3.57 0.85 12.62
CA LEU A 67 -4.87 0.18 12.58
C LEU A 67 -5.13 -0.61 13.87
N LYS A 68 -4.11 -1.29 14.40
CA LYS A 68 -4.19 -2.00 15.66
C LYS A 68 -4.50 -1.05 16.83
N GLN A 69 -3.78 0.08 16.92
CA GLN A 69 -4.04 1.10 17.95
C GLN A 69 -5.45 1.69 17.86
N ILE A 70 -5.98 1.92 16.65
CA ILE A 70 -7.35 2.40 16.46
C ILE A 70 -8.36 1.37 16.99
N ASN A 71 -8.16 0.08 16.67
CA ASN A 71 -9.08 -0.96 17.13
C ASN A 71 -8.98 -1.24 18.63
N GLU A 72 -7.80 -1.07 19.24
CA GLU A 72 -7.58 -1.26 20.69
C GLU A 72 -8.03 -0.05 21.52
N GLY A 73 -8.10 1.15 20.93
CA GLY A 73 -8.57 2.38 21.59
C GLY A 73 -10.07 2.66 21.45
N ASP A 74 -10.80 1.79 20.73
CA ASP A 74 -12.26 1.83 20.57
C ASP A 74 -13.00 0.92 21.58
N GLU A 75 -12.27 0.30 22.53
CA GLU A 75 -12.79 -0.33 23.77
C GLU A 75 -12.69 0.62 24.97
#